data_AF-A0A521X8J2-F1
#
_entry.id   AF-A0A521X8J2-F1
#
_cell.length_a   1.000
_cell.length_b   1.000
_cell.length_c   1.000
_cell.angle_alpha   90.00
_cell.angle_beta   90.00
_cell.angle_gamma   90.00
#
_symmetry.space_group_name_H-M   'P 1'
#
loop_
_entity.id
_entity.type
_entity.pdbx_description
1 polymer ?
#
loop_
_entity_poly.entity_id
_entity_poly.type
_entity_poly.pdbx_seq_one_letter_code
_entity_poly.pdbx_strand_id
1 'polypeptide(L)'
;MKSKLEIYALSVCFAAMVCLVISGGIAGYSIFEIVTPELTLRSYEYDNYQTNEAYWKNKISCSKDEKEKIKPSEEELTKQRLEAFAIEIMGEKREGFQSLIRCFMFLLVAGVTLVIHWKIAQKARVA
;
A
#
# COMPACT_ATOMS: atom_id res chain seq x y z
N MET A 1 16.09 -39.81 -13.17
CA MET A 1 16.84 -38.56 -12.87
C MET A 1 16.07 -37.43 -13.55
N LYS A 2 15.70 -36.36 -12.85
CA LYS A 2 14.96 -35.24 -13.48
C LYS A 2 15.82 -34.61 -14.57
N SER A 3 15.22 -34.24 -15.70
CA SER A 3 15.97 -33.56 -16.76
C SER A 3 16.43 -32.17 -16.26
N LYS A 4 17.56 -31.67 -16.77
CA LYS A 4 18.05 -30.32 -16.41
C LYS A 4 17.01 -29.24 -16.69
N LEU A 5 16.18 -29.45 -17.73
CA LEU A 5 15.09 -28.57 -18.11
C LEU A 5 13.94 -28.59 -17.09
N GLU A 6 13.59 -29.77 -16.55
CA GLU A 6 12.57 -29.89 -15.51
C GLU A 6 12.99 -29.16 -14.23
N ILE A 7 14.25 -29.31 -13.81
CA ILE A 7 14.77 -28.64 -12.60
C ILE A 7 14.73 -27.11 -12.78
N TYR A 8 15.20 -26.59 -13.92
CA TYR A 8 15.13 -25.17 -14.25
C TYR A 8 13.69 -24.64 -14.17
N ALA A 9 12.75 -25.32 -14.85
CA ALA A 9 11.36 -24.89 -14.90
C ALA A 9 10.71 -24.89 -13.51
N LEU A 10 10.99 -25.88 -12.67
CA LEU A 10 10.48 -25.94 -11.29
C LEU A 10 11.07 -24.84 -10.41
N SER A 11 12.35 -24.50 -10.55
CA SER A 11 12.97 -23.39 -9.82
C SER A 11 12.32 -22.04 -10.17
N VAL A 12 12.04 -21.80 -11.46
CA VAL A 12 11.32 -20.59 -11.88
C VAL A 12 9.88 -20.58 -11.36
N CYS A 13 9.19 -21.72 -11.37
CA CYS A 13 7.86 -21.83 -10.78
C CYS A 13 7.87 -21.51 -9.28
N PHE A 14 8.88 -22.00 -8.53
CA PHE A 14 9.02 -21.68 -7.11
C PHE A 14 9.21 -20.18 -6.88
N ALA A 15 10.10 -19.53 -7.64
CA ALA A 15 10.31 -18.09 -7.55
C ALA A 15 9.01 -17.30 -7.87
N ALA A 16 8.28 -17.71 -8.92
CA ALA A 16 7.00 -17.10 -9.27
C ALA A 16 5.96 -17.26 -8.14
N MET A 17 5.90 -18.42 -7.47
CA MET A 17 5.01 -18.63 -6.32
C MET A 17 5.34 -17.70 -5.15
N VAL A 18 6.62 -17.49 -4.84
CA VAL A 18 7.03 -16.54 -3.79
C VAL A 18 6.55 -15.12 -4.15
N CYS A 19 6.75 -14.69 -5.40
CA CYS A 19 6.27 -13.39 -5.86
C CYS A 19 4.75 -13.24 -5.74
N LEU A 20 4.00 -14.29 -6.10
CA LEU A 20 2.53 -14.31 -5.98
C LEU A 20 2.08 -14.17 -4.52
N VAL A 21 2.71 -14.91 -3.59
CA VAL A 21 2.37 -14.87 -2.16
C VAL A 21 2.65 -13.50 -1.57
N ILE A 22 3.84 -12.94 -1.81
CA ILE A 22 4.22 -11.62 -1.29
C ILE A 22 3.29 -10.54 -1.86
N SER A 23 3.08 -10.53 -3.19
CA SER A 23 2.20 -9.55 -3.83
C SER A 23 0.75 -9.69 -3.37
N GLY A 24 0.30 -10.91 -3.10
CA GLY A 24 -1.02 -11.18 -2.54
C GLY A 24 -1.20 -10.61 -1.13
N GLY A 25 -0.18 -10.75 -0.27
CA GLY A 25 -0.20 -10.16 1.07
C GLY A 25 -0.28 -8.64 1.03
N ILE A 26 0.54 -8.00 0.19
CA ILE A 26 0.52 -6.54 0.00
C ILE A 26 -0.82 -6.08 -0.58
N ALA A 27 -1.33 -6.76 -1.62
CA ALA A 27 -2.64 -6.45 -2.20
C ALA A 27 -3.77 -6.56 -1.17
N GLY A 28 -3.72 -7.56 -0.30
CA GLY A 28 -4.67 -7.72 0.80
C GLY A 28 -4.65 -6.53 1.76
N TYR A 29 -3.46 -6.09 2.18
CA TYR A 29 -3.32 -4.90 3.04
C TYR A 29 -3.87 -3.65 2.36
N SER A 30 -3.57 -3.45 1.07
CA SER A 30 -4.05 -2.28 0.34
C SER A 30 -5.56 -2.23 0.11
N ILE A 31 -6.27 -3.35 0.25
CA ILE A 31 -7.74 -3.33 0.33
C ILE A 31 -8.20 -2.66 1.63
N PHE A 32 -7.53 -2.90 2.76
CA PHE A 32 -7.84 -2.22 4.02
C PHE A 32 -7.55 -0.72 3.95
N GLU A 33 -6.47 -0.30 3.28
CA GLU A 33 -6.17 1.12 3.04
C GLU A 33 -7.29 1.82 2.26
N ILE A 34 -7.95 1.12 1.31
CA ILE A 34 -9.03 1.67 0.51
C ILE A 34 -10.36 1.70 1.28
N VAL A 35 -10.71 0.60 1.95
CA VAL A 35 -12.02 0.40 2.58
C VAL A 35 -12.10 1.05 3.96
N THR A 36 -11.03 0.94 4.75
CA THR A 36 -10.94 1.43 6.13
C THR A 36 -9.68 2.27 6.34
N PRO A 37 -9.51 3.39 5.61
CA PRO A 37 -8.31 4.22 5.66
C PRO A 37 -8.02 4.79 7.06
N GLU A 38 -9.05 5.06 7.87
CA GLU A 38 -8.86 5.56 9.24
C GLU A 38 -8.09 4.57 10.13
N LEU A 39 -8.20 3.27 9.84
CA LEU A 39 -7.51 2.22 10.59
C LEU A 39 -6.06 2.04 10.13
N THR A 40 -5.78 2.28 8.85
CA THR A 40 -4.45 2.10 8.26
C THR A 40 -3.60 3.37 8.32
N LEU A 41 -4.24 4.54 8.43
CA LEU A 41 -3.58 5.81 8.63
C LEU A 41 -2.63 5.75 9.83
N ARG A 42 -1.43 6.32 9.70
CA ARG A 42 -0.44 6.28 10.76
C ARG A 42 -1.00 6.92 12.03
N SER A 43 -0.78 6.29 13.18
CA SER A 43 -1.34 6.77 14.46
C SER A 43 -0.99 8.24 14.74
N TYR A 44 0.24 8.65 14.43
CA TYR A 44 0.65 10.05 14.54
C TYR A 44 -0.23 10.99 13.70
N GLU A 45 -0.48 10.65 12.43
CA GLU A 45 -1.33 11.46 11.54
C GLU A 45 -2.77 11.49 12.06
N TYR A 46 -3.33 10.34 12.42
CA TYR A 46 -4.67 10.23 12.99
C TYR A 46 -4.85 11.10 14.24
N ASP A 47 -3.91 11.03 15.19
CA ASP A 47 -3.95 11.76 16.46
C ASP A 47 -3.93 13.28 16.26
N ASN A 48 -3.23 13.77 15.23
CA ASN A 48 -3.17 15.19 14.90
C ASN A 48 -4.53 15.77 14.49
N TYR A 49 -5.46 14.95 14.02
CA TYR A 49 -6.78 15.39 13.58
C TYR A 49 -7.87 15.21 14.63
N GLN A 50 -7.58 14.64 15.81
CA GLN A 50 -8.61 14.37 16.81
C GLN A 50 -9.13 15.62 17.52
N THR A 51 -8.27 16.61 17.77
CA THR A 51 -8.65 17.87 18.42
C THR A 51 -8.03 19.08 17.73
N ASN A 52 -8.62 20.26 17.95
CA ASN A 52 -8.12 21.52 17.42
C ASN A 52 -6.74 21.86 18.02
N GLU A 53 -6.49 21.52 19.27
CA GLU A 53 -5.20 21.71 19.93
C GLU A 53 -4.12 20.83 19.29
N ALA A 54 -4.41 19.54 19.05
CA ALA A 54 -3.48 18.63 18.42
C ALA A 54 -3.14 19.08 16.99
N TYR A 55 -4.17 19.43 16.21
CA TYR A 55 -4.03 19.93 14.85
C TYR A 55 -3.20 21.22 14.78
N TRP A 56 -3.50 22.18 15.66
CA TRP A 56 -2.79 23.45 15.71
C TRP A 56 -1.34 23.30 16.17
N LYS A 57 -1.09 22.47 17.18
CA LYS A 57 0.27 22.19 17.69
C LYS A 57 1.14 21.57 16.59
N ASN A 58 0.61 20.59 15.85
CA ASN A 58 1.31 20.00 14.71
C ASN A 58 1.63 21.06 13.64
N LYS A 59 0.63 21.86 13.25
CA LYS A 59 0.76 22.91 12.22
C LYS A 59 1.80 23.98 12.55
N ILE A 60 1.95 24.33 13.84
CA ILE A 60 3.00 25.25 14.30
C ILE A 60 4.37 24.58 14.29
N SER A 61 4.46 23.33 14.77
CA SER A 61 5.75 22.62 14.91
C SER A 61 6.51 22.42 13.58
N CYS A 62 5.81 22.41 12.45
CA CYS A 62 6.40 22.32 11.11
C CYS A 62 6.74 23.68 10.47
N SER A 63 6.45 24.81 11.12
CA SER A 63 6.71 26.16 10.62
C SER A 63 8.08 26.64 11.07
N LYS A 64 8.99 26.93 10.13
CA LYS A 64 10.32 27.52 10.44
C LYS A 64 10.24 28.94 11.01
N ASP A 65 9.13 29.62 10.75
CA ASP A 65 8.80 30.91 11.33
C ASP A 65 7.82 30.70 12.48
N GLU A 66 8.36 30.56 13.71
CA GLU A 66 7.59 30.52 14.96
C GLU A 66 6.98 31.89 15.33
N LYS A 67 7.29 32.94 14.55
CA LYS A 67 6.81 34.30 14.79
C LYS A 67 5.37 34.47 14.30
N GLU A 68 4.45 34.40 15.26
CA GLU A 68 3.07 34.92 15.22
C GLU A 68 2.16 34.40 14.11
N LYS A 69 1.99 33.08 13.99
CA LYS A 69 0.74 32.58 13.42
C LYS A 69 -0.38 32.82 14.44
N ILE A 70 -1.22 33.82 14.16
CA ILE A 70 -2.44 34.05 14.92
C ILE A 70 -3.32 32.81 14.79
N LYS A 71 -3.67 32.20 15.93
CA LYS A 71 -4.60 31.06 15.96
C LYS A 71 -5.95 31.54 15.39
N PRO A 72 -6.50 30.88 14.36
CA PRO A 72 -7.84 31.19 13.87
C PRO A 72 -8.89 31.04 14.96
N SER A 73 -10.11 31.52 14.69
CA SER A 73 -11.25 31.20 15.56
C SER A 73 -11.45 29.68 15.64
N GLU A 74 -12.06 29.20 16.72
CA GLU A 74 -12.31 27.76 16.90
C GLU A 74 -13.17 27.16 15.78
N GLU A 75 -14.12 27.94 15.25
CA GLU A 75 -14.96 27.52 14.13
C GLU A 75 -14.12 27.32 12.84
N GLU A 76 -13.28 28.29 12.51
CA GLU A 76 -12.41 28.23 11.34
C GLU A 76 -11.35 27.14 11.48
N LEU A 77 -10.79 26.96 12.68
CA LEU A 77 -9.82 25.91 12.96
C LEU A 77 -10.44 24.51 12.86
N THR A 78 -11.68 24.36 13.34
CA THR A 78 -12.43 23.11 13.22
C THR A 78 -12.67 22.76 11.75
N LYS A 79 -13.08 23.75 10.95
CA LYS A 79 -13.28 23.57 9.51
C LYS A 79 -12.00 23.12 8.82
N GLN A 80 -10.88 23.82 9.05
CA GLN A 80 -9.58 23.46 8.48
C GLN A 80 -9.13 22.06 8.90
N ARG A 81 -9.33 21.67 10.16
CA ARG A 81 -8.99 20.34 10.68
C ARG A 81 -9.77 19.25 9.96
N LEU A 82 -11.09 19.41 9.81
CA LEU A 82 -11.95 18.44 9.16
C LEU A 82 -11.65 18.30 7.66
N GLU A 83 -11.41 19.43 6.99
CA GLU A 83 -11.00 19.44 5.57
C GLU A 83 -9.65 18.74 5.38
N ALA A 84 -8.66 19.06 6.21
CA ALA A 84 -7.35 18.44 6.14
C ALA A 84 -7.41 16.93 6.43
N PHE A 85 -8.20 16.51 7.44
CA PHE A 85 -8.40 15.09 7.73
C PHE A 85 -9.03 14.35 6.54
N ALA A 86 -10.05 14.95 5.91
CA ALA A 86 -10.67 14.37 4.72
C ALA A 86 -9.66 14.21 3.56
N ILE A 87 -8.74 15.16 3.40
CA ILE A 87 -7.66 15.10 2.40
C ILE A 87 -6.70 13.94 2.72
N GLU A 88 -6.27 13.78 3.97
CA GLU A 88 -5.40 12.67 4.36
C GLU A 88 -6.06 11.31 4.13
N ILE A 89 -7.34 11.17 4.48
CA ILE A 89 -8.11 9.96 4.21
C ILE A 89 -8.21 9.66 2.71
N MET A 90 -8.37 10.68 1.86
CA MET A 90 -8.32 10.49 0.40
C MET A 90 -6.91 10.11 -0.09
N GLY A 91 -5.87 10.64 0.55
CA GLY A 91 -4.46 10.29 0.31
C GLY A 91 -4.20 8.81 0.58
N GLU A 92 -4.59 8.33 1.76
CA GLU A 92 -4.47 6.94 2.20
C GLU A 92 -5.16 5.98 1.22
N LYS A 93 -6.40 6.27 0.83
CA LYS A 93 -7.14 5.48 -0.18
C LYS A 93 -6.42 5.42 -1.52
N ARG A 94 -5.87 6.56 -1.97
CA ARG A 94 -5.15 6.64 -3.24
C ARG A 94 -3.87 5.82 -3.19
N GLU A 95 -3.14 5.86 -2.08
CA GLU A 95 -1.94 5.05 -1.88
C GLU A 95 -2.27 3.55 -1.97
N GLY A 96 -3.32 3.11 -1.26
CA GLY A 96 -3.81 1.74 -1.36
C GLY A 96 -4.21 1.35 -2.78
N PHE A 97 -4.90 2.23 -3.51
CA PHE A 97 -5.24 1.95 -4.92
C PHE A 97 -4.01 1.81 -5.83
N GLN A 98 -3.00 2.67 -5.66
CA GLN A 98 -1.76 2.58 -6.42
C GLN A 98 -0.97 1.30 -6.09
N SER A 99 -0.90 0.94 -4.81
CA SER A 99 -0.27 -0.30 -4.35
C SER A 99 -0.98 -1.53 -4.93
N LEU A 100 -2.33 -1.52 -4.95
CA LEU A 100 -3.13 -2.60 -5.53
C LEU A 100 -2.87 -2.77 -7.03
N ILE A 101 -2.77 -1.66 -7.80
CA ILE A 101 -2.41 -1.71 -9.22
C ILE A 101 -1.01 -2.33 -9.41
N ARG A 102 -0.02 -1.90 -8.61
CA ARG A 102 1.34 -2.45 -8.69
C ARG A 102 1.34 -3.96 -8.40
N CYS A 103 0.64 -4.40 -7.36
CA CYS A 103 0.51 -5.81 -7.03
C CYS A 103 -0.17 -6.58 -8.16
N PHE A 104 -1.24 -6.05 -8.76
CA PHE A 104 -1.91 -6.68 -9.89
C PHE A 104 -0.97 -6.88 -11.08
N MET A 105 -0.11 -5.91 -11.41
CA MET A 105 0.90 -6.07 -12.45
C MET A 105 1.88 -7.21 -12.13
N PHE A 106 2.36 -7.32 -10.89
CA PHE A 106 3.22 -8.43 -10.47
C PHE A 106 2.49 -9.79 -10.53
N LEU A 107 1.24 -9.85 -10.10
CA LEU A 107 0.41 -11.06 -10.16
C LEU A 107 0.22 -11.53 -11.60
N LEU A 108 -0.01 -10.62 -12.55
CA LEU A 108 -0.13 -10.94 -13.97
C LEU A 108 1.16 -11.54 -14.52
N VAL A 109 2.30 -10.87 -14.31
CA VAL A 109 3.60 -11.32 -14.83
C VAL A 109 4.02 -12.66 -14.20
N ALA A 110 3.86 -12.80 -12.88
CA ALA A 110 4.17 -14.04 -12.18
C ALA A 110 3.23 -15.17 -12.59
N GLY A 111 1.94 -14.89 -12.79
CA GLY A 111 0.95 -15.84 -13.28
C GLY A 111 1.29 -16.38 -14.68
N VAL A 112 1.60 -15.48 -15.63
CA VAL A 112 2.03 -15.88 -17.00
C VAL A 112 3.31 -16.71 -16.93
N THR A 113 4.31 -16.25 -16.16
CA THR A 113 5.59 -16.96 -15.99
C THR A 113 5.38 -18.36 -15.42
N LEU A 114 4.55 -18.49 -14.39
CA LEU A 114 4.22 -19.75 -13.75
C LEU A 114 3.52 -20.70 -14.74
N VAL A 115 2.52 -20.22 -15.49
CA VAL A 115 1.80 -21.05 -16.47
C VAL A 115 2.74 -21.58 -17.56
N ILE A 116 3.60 -20.73 -18.12
CA ILE A 116 4.56 -21.13 -19.16
C ILE A 116 5.53 -22.19 -18.62
N HIS A 117 6.17 -21.93 -17.48
CA HIS A 117 7.17 -22.84 -16.93
C HIS A 117 6.55 -24.14 -16.40
N TRP A 118 5.33 -24.08 -15.88
CA TRP A 118 4.57 -25.26 -15.50
C TRP A 118 4.30 -26.17 -16.70
N LYS A 119 3.90 -25.59 -17.84
CA LYS A 119 3.71 -26.36 -19.09
C LYS A 119 5.02 -26.98 -19.60
N ILE A 120 6.14 -26.26 -19.49
CA ILE A 120 7.47 -26.80 -19.84
C ILE A 120 7.83 -27.98 -18.93
N ALA A 121 7.67 -27.83 -17.62
CA ALA A 121 7.94 -28.89 -16.65
C ALA A 121 7.07 -30.12 -16.89
N GLN A 122 5.77 -29.93 -17.20
CA GLN A 122 4.87 -31.03 -17.56
C GLN A 122 5.36 -31.79 -18.78
N LYS A 123 5.73 -31.08 -19.86
CA LYS A 123 6.26 -31.72 -21.08
C LYS A 123 7.58 -32.45 -20.83
N ALA A 124 8.49 -31.84 -20.06
CA ALA A 124 9.80 -32.41 -19.74
C ALA A 124 9.74 -33.63 -18.80
N ARG A 125 8.60 -33.91 -18.16
CA ARG A 125 8.36 -35.14 -17.38
C ARG A 125 7.83 -36.29 -18.22
N VAL A 126 7.14 -35.98 -19.32
CA VAL A 126 6.52 -36.97 -20.21
C VAL A 126 7.48 -37.36 -21.34
N ALA A 127 8.44 -36.49 -21.68
CA ALA A 127 9.57 -36.77 -22.57
C ALA A 127 10.71 -37.51 -21.84
#